data_AF-A0A452DYN7-F1
#
_entry.id   AF-A0A452DYN7-F1
#
_cell.length_a   1.000
_cell.length_b   1.000
_cell.length_c   1.000
_cell.angle_alpha   90.00
_cell.angle_beta   90.00
_cell.angle_gamma   90.00
#
_symmetry.space_group_name_H-M   'P 1'
#
loop_
_entity.id
_entity.type
_entity.pdbx_description
1 polymer ?
#
loop_
_entity_poly.entity_id
_entity_poly.type
_entity_poly.pdbx_seq_one_letter_code
_entity_poly.pdbx_strand_id
1 'polypeptide(L)'
;MALKVKKEAPAPLKAEAKAKALKAKKAMLKGVHSHKKEKIWMLPIFWQPKTPLLRRHASRRNKLDHYAIIKFPLTTGSANKLQIKQAVKKLCDIDVAEVNTLIRER
;
A
#
# COMPACT_ATOMS: atom_id res chain seq x y z
N MET A 1 35.06 -61.63 43.10
CA MET A 1 35.26 -61.27 41.68
C MET A 1 34.18 -61.95 40.84
N ALA A 2 33.19 -61.20 40.33
CA ALA A 2 32.42 -61.54 39.12
C ALA A 2 31.32 -60.48 38.92
N LEU A 3 31.57 -59.47 38.08
CA LEU A 3 30.59 -58.48 37.66
C LEU A 3 29.66 -59.11 36.60
N LYS A 4 28.37 -59.16 36.92
CA LYS A 4 27.32 -59.64 36.00
C LYS A 4 26.81 -58.46 35.18
N VAL A 5 27.41 -58.24 34.01
CA VAL A 5 26.90 -57.27 33.02
C VAL A 5 25.86 -57.98 32.15
N LYS A 6 24.57 -57.65 32.37
CA LYS A 6 23.49 -58.02 31.45
C LYS A 6 23.64 -57.16 30.19
N LYS A 7 23.90 -57.83 29.06
CA LYS A 7 23.97 -57.23 27.72
C LYS A 7 22.55 -57.17 27.15
N GLU A 8 21.98 -55.96 27.09
CA GLU A 8 20.68 -55.70 26.45
C GLU A 8 20.74 -55.85 24.93
N ALA A 9 19.61 -56.30 24.35
CA ALA A 9 19.46 -56.63 22.93
C ALA A 9 19.50 -55.38 22.01
N PRO A 10 20.14 -55.45 20.82
CA PRO A 10 20.43 -54.30 19.95
C PRO A 10 19.34 -54.02 18.89
N ALA A 11 18.05 -54.06 19.24
CA ALA A 11 16.98 -54.15 18.23
C ALA A 11 16.14 -52.88 17.92
N PRO A 12 15.89 -51.91 18.82
CA PRO A 12 15.09 -50.71 18.45
C PRO A 12 15.94 -49.56 17.87
N LEU A 13 17.22 -49.46 18.26
CA LEU A 13 18.11 -48.35 17.87
C LEU A 13 18.42 -48.32 16.36
N LYS A 14 18.48 -49.49 15.72
CA LYS A 14 18.76 -49.61 14.27
C LYS A 14 17.59 -49.15 13.41
N ALA A 15 16.36 -49.28 13.88
CA ALA A 15 15.17 -48.80 13.18
C ALA A 15 15.06 -47.28 13.26
N GLU A 16 15.31 -46.70 14.43
CA GLU A 16 15.36 -45.24 14.60
C GLU A 16 16.49 -44.59 13.79
N ALA A 17 17.67 -45.21 13.73
CA ALA A 17 18.79 -44.72 12.94
C ALA A 17 18.44 -44.65 11.45
N LYS A 18 17.72 -45.66 10.93
CA LYS A 18 17.23 -45.67 9.54
C LYS A 18 16.19 -44.58 9.29
N ALA A 19 15.26 -44.37 10.22
CA ALA A 19 14.25 -43.31 10.11
C ALA A 19 14.90 -41.91 10.11
N LYS A 20 15.90 -41.69 10.98
CA LYS A 20 16.68 -40.44 11.06
C LYS A 20 17.49 -40.22 9.78
N ALA A 21 18.13 -41.26 9.23
CA ALA A 21 18.84 -41.19 7.95
C ALA A 21 17.91 -40.87 6.77
N LEU A 22 16.73 -41.49 6.70
CA LEU A 22 15.74 -41.22 5.65
C LEU A 22 15.17 -39.80 5.75
N LYS A 23 14.98 -39.28 6.97
CA LYS A 23 14.54 -37.90 7.22
C LYS A 23 15.63 -36.90 6.81
N ALA A 24 16.89 -37.16 7.16
CA ALA A 24 18.03 -36.34 6.76
C ALA A 24 18.17 -36.29 5.23
N LYS A 25 18.04 -37.44 4.55
CA LYS A 25 18.06 -37.51 3.07
C LYS A 25 16.94 -36.67 2.44
N LYS A 26 15.71 -36.73 2.98
CA LYS A 26 14.57 -35.92 2.49
C LYS A 26 14.75 -34.43 2.74
N ALA A 27 15.31 -34.04 3.89
CA ALA A 27 15.61 -32.65 4.22
C ALA A 27 16.70 -32.06 3.32
N MET A 28 17.73 -32.87 3.01
CA MET A 28 18.79 -32.48 2.07
C MET A 28 18.26 -32.28 0.65
N LEU A 29 17.33 -33.13 0.19
CA LEU A 29 16.74 -33.05 -1.15
C LEU A 29 15.78 -31.87 -1.33
N LYS A 30 14.95 -31.55 -0.33
CA LYS A 30 13.93 -30.49 -0.44
C LYS A 30 14.44 -29.11 -0.04
N GLY A 31 15.52 -29.03 0.74
CA GLY A 31 16.11 -27.78 1.23
C GLY A 31 15.16 -26.96 2.11
N VAL A 32 15.70 -25.99 2.86
CA VAL A 32 14.91 -25.14 3.78
C VAL A 32 14.02 -24.12 3.02
N HIS A 33 14.31 -23.85 1.76
CA HIS A 33 13.54 -22.95 0.90
C HIS A 33 12.90 -23.70 -0.27
N SER A 34 11.88 -24.51 0.02
CA SER A 34 11.28 -25.46 -0.93
C SER A 34 10.06 -24.94 -1.70
N HIS A 35 9.73 -23.64 -1.59
CA HIS A 35 8.55 -23.06 -2.24
C HIS A 35 8.89 -22.22 -3.47
N LYS A 36 9.90 -22.61 -4.24
CA LYS A 36 10.19 -21.99 -5.53
C LYS A 36 9.38 -22.73 -6.62
N LYS A 37 8.17 -22.24 -6.91
CA LYS A 37 7.37 -22.75 -8.02
C LYS A 37 7.78 -22.04 -9.31
N GLU A 38 8.28 -22.79 -10.29
CA GLU A 38 8.51 -22.26 -11.63
C GLU A 38 7.18 -21.92 -12.29
N LYS A 39 7.12 -20.75 -12.94
CA LYS A 39 5.92 -20.30 -13.63
C LYS A 39 5.88 -20.94 -15.02
N ILE A 40 5.07 -21.98 -15.16
CA ILE A 40 4.85 -22.66 -16.45
C ILE A 40 3.84 -21.84 -17.26
N TRP A 41 4.23 -21.40 -18.45
CA TRP A 41 3.37 -20.68 -19.38
C TRP A 41 2.73 -21.68 -20.34
N MET A 42 1.44 -21.95 -20.13
CA MET A 42 0.67 -22.92 -20.92
C MET A 42 0.16 -22.36 -22.26
N LEU A 43 0.11 -21.03 -22.38
CA LEU A 43 -0.42 -20.34 -23.55
C LEU A 43 0.74 -19.82 -24.42
N PRO A 44 0.57 -19.77 -25.76
CA PRO A 44 1.55 -19.19 -26.67
C PRO A 44 1.57 -17.65 -26.63
N ILE A 45 0.57 -17.02 -26.00
CA ILE A 45 0.44 -15.56 -25.90
C ILE A 45 1.10 -15.06 -24.61
N PHE A 46 2.06 -14.15 -24.75
CA PHE A 46 2.68 -13.46 -23.63
C PHE A 46 1.82 -12.27 -23.18
N TRP A 47 1.28 -12.36 -21.96
CA TRP A 47 0.50 -11.29 -21.37
C TRP A 47 1.39 -10.24 -20.72
N GLN A 48 1.13 -8.97 -21.01
CA GLN A 48 1.85 -7.86 -20.37
C GLN A 48 1.65 -7.93 -18.84
N PRO A 49 2.74 -7.97 -18.05
CA PRO A 49 2.62 -7.99 -16.60
C PRO A 49 2.03 -6.66 -16.12
N LYS A 50 1.05 -6.73 -15.21
CA LYS A 50 0.48 -5.55 -14.57
C LYS A 50 1.49 -4.98 -13.59
N THR A 51 2.02 -3.80 -13.91
CA THR A 51 2.88 -3.03 -13.01
C THR A 51 2.01 -2.14 -12.11
N PRO A 52 2.35 -1.98 -10.82
CA PRO A 52 1.65 -1.04 -9.96
C PRO A 52 1.97 0.39 -10.41
N LEU A 53 0.94 1.14 -10.81
CA LEU A 53 1.09 2.56 -11.11
C LEU A 53 1.05 3.36 -9.81
N LEU A 54 2.09 4.14 -9.57
CA LEU A 54 2.14 5.01 -8.39
C LEU A 54 1.11 6.14 -8.57
N ARG A 55 0.12 6.18 -7.68
CA ARG A 55 -0.84 7.28 -7.65
C ARG A 55 -0.15 8.53 -7.10
N ARG A 56 -0.31 9.66 -7.78
CA ARG A 56 0.21 10.94 -7.28
C ARG A 56 -0.45 11.27 -5.94
N HIS A 57 0.35 11.29 -4.87
CA HIS A 57 -0.15 11.51 -3.50
C HIS A 57 -0.26 12.99 -3.11
N ALA A 58 0.22 13.92 -3.95
CA ALA A 58 0.13 15.34 -3.65
C ALA A 58 -1.29 15.88 -3.90
N SER A 59 -1.90 16.47 -2.86
CA SER A 59 -3.14 17.22 -2.99
C SER A 59 -2.93 18.40 -3.94
N ARG A 60 -3.78 18.55 -4.96
CA ARG A 60 -3.74 19.72 -5.83
C ARG A 60 -4.09 20.95 -5.01
N ARG A 61 -3.31 22.03 -5.12
CA ARG A 61 -3.64 23.31 -4.51
C ARG A 61 -4.82 23.95 -5.24
N ASN A 62 -5.75 24.53 -4.49
CA ASN A 62 -6.83 25.33 -5.08
C ASN A 62 -6.25 26.61 -5.68
N LYS A 63 -6.61 26.93 -6.92
CA LYS A 63 -6.17 28.15 -7.62
C LYS A 63 -7.04 29.37 -7.27
N LEU A 64 -8.24 29.15 -6.74
CA LEU A 64 -9.18 30.19 -6.31
C LEU A 64 -9.06 30.38 -4.80
N ASP A 65 -8.00 31.05 -4.37
CA ASP A 65 -7.83 31.47 -2.99
C ASP A 65 -8.56 32.79 -2.71
N HIS A 66 -8.63 33.19 -1.44
CA HIS A 66 -9.40 34.37 -1.01
C HIS A 66 -8.90 35.66 -1.67
N TYR A 67 -7.59 35.75 -1.92
CA TYR A 67 -6.98 36.89 -2.60
C TYR A 67 -7.23 36.87 -4.13
N ALA A 68 -7.27 35.70 -4.78
CA ALA A 68 -7.67 35.62 -6.18
C ALA A 68 -9.17 35.92 -6.38
N ILE A 69 -10.01 35.61 -5.38
CA ILE A 69 -11.44 35.93 -5.37
C ILE A 69 -11.64 37.45 -5.24
N ILE A 70 -10.95 38.07 -4.28
CA ILE A 70 -11.03 39.51 -3.98
C ILE A 70 -9.69 40.17 -4.35
N LYS A 71 -9.50 40.49 -5.63
CA LYS A 71 -8.29 41.20 -6.11
C LYS A 71 -8.39 42.72 -5.95
N PHE A 72 -9.55 43.24 -6.29
CA PHE A 72 -9.94 44.64 -6.18
C PHE A 72 -11.25 44.68 -5.36
N PRO A 73 -11.86 45.84 -5.06
CA PRO A 73 -13.27 45.86 -4.65
C PRO A 73 -14.22 45.19 -5.66
N LEU A 74 -13.69 44.76 -6.82
CA LEU A 74 -14.34 43.91 -7.81
C LEU A 74 -13.99 42.43 -7.59
N THR A 75 -15.02 41.59 -7.62
CA THR A 75 -14.91 40.13 -7.55
C THR A 75 -14.69 39.50 -8.93
N THR A 76 -14.07 38.33 -8.98
CA THR A 76 -13.97 37.53 -10.21
C THR A 76 -15.34 37.01 -10.65
N GLY A 77 -15.66 37.11 -11.94
CA GLY A 77 -16.98 36.73 -12.49
C GLY A 77 -17.35 35.25 -12.33
N SER A 78 -16.38 34.38 -12.03
CA SER A 78 -16.58 32.94 -11.76
C SER A 78 -16.73 32.60 -10.28
N ALA A 79 -16.63 33.57 -9.37
CA ALA A 79 -16.67 33.32 -7.93
C ALA A 79 -18.12 33.18 -7.44
N ASN A 80 -18.39 32.13 -6.66
CA ASN A 80 -19.70 31.88 -6.08
C ASN A 80 -19.95 32.79 -4.87
N LYS A 81 -21.22 33.15 -4.60
CA LYS A 81 -21.62 33.97 -3.44
C LYS A 81 -21.06 33.46 -2.10
N LEU A 82 -21.07 32.14 -1.89
CA LEU A 82 -20.52 31.52 -0.67
C LEU A 82 -19.01 31.71 -0.54
N GLN A 83 -18.27 31.59 -1.64
CA GLN A 83 -16.83 31.79 -1.66
C GLN A 83 -16.48 33.25 -1.38
N ILE A 84 -17.26 34.19 -1.90
CA ILE A 84 -17.10 35.62 -1.63
C ILE A 84 -17.37 35.92 -0.16
N LYS A 85 -18.48 35.42 0.42
CA LYS A 85 -18.76 35.59 1.86
C LYS A 85 -17.62 35.06 2.73
N GLN A 86 -17.11 33.87 2.43
CA GLN A 86 -16.00 33.28 3.17
C GLN A 86 -14.69 34.07 3.02
N ALA A 87 -14.40 34.58 1.82
CA ALA A 87 -13.22 35.38 1.56
C ALA A 87 -13.29 36.72 2.29
N VAL A 88 -14.43 37.42 2.26
CA VAL A 88 -14.63 38.68 3.00
C VAL A 88 -14.48 38.44 4.51
N LYS A 89 -15.13 37.39 5.03
CA LYS A 89 -15.01 37.04 6.45
C LYS A 89 -13.58 36.74 6.88
N LYS A 90 -12.76 36.12 6.01
CA LYS A 90 -11.37 35.75 6.33
C LYS A 90 -10.36 36.88 6.14
N LEU A 91 -10.61 37.78 5.20
CA LEU A 91 -9.67 38.86 4.85
C LEU A 91 -9.96 40.14 5.64
N CYS A 92 -11.23 40.38 5.95
CA CYS A 92 -11.70 41.61 6.57
C CYS A 92 -12.32 41.40 7.95
N ASP A 93 -12.49 40.15 8.42
CA ASP A 93 -13.13 39.80 9.69
C ASP A 93 -14.55 40.38 9.85
N ILE A 94 -15.25 40.60 8.73
CA ILE A 94 -16.63 41.13 8.68
C ILE A 94 -17.61 39.99 8.40
N ASP A 95 -18.67 39.91 9.20
CA ASP A 95 -19.79 39.02 8.94
C ASP A 95 -20.75 39.63 7.91
N VAL A 96 -20.82 38.98 6.74
CA VAL A 96 -21.61 39.46 5.60
C VAL A 96 -23.02 38.87 5.60
N ALA A 97 -24.02 39.72 5.80
CA ALA A 97 -25.43 39.34 5.74
C ALA A 97 -25.83 38.80 4.35
N GLU A 98 -25.58 39.56 3.30
CA GLU A 98 -25.93 39.20 1.93
C GLU A 98 -24.87 39.65 0.91
N VAL A 99 -24.73 38.90 -0.19
CA VAL A 99 -23.81 39.23 -1.29
C VAL A 99 -24.58 39.20 -2.61
N ASN A 100 -24.57 40.33 -3.31
CA ASN A 100 -25.10 40.47 -4.66
C ASN A 100 -23.97 40.41 -5.69
N THR A 101 -24.10 39.51 -6.66
CA THR A 101 -23.09 39.27 -7.70
C THR A 101 -23.71 39.55 -9.06
N LEU A 102 -23.06 40.38 -9.87
CA LEU A 102 -23.45 40.68 -11.24
C LEU A 102 -22.30 40.33 -12.17
N ILE A 103 -22.59 39.62 -13.27
CA ILE A 103 -21.64 39.38 -14.35
C ILE A 103 -21.66 40.63 -15.23
N ARG A 104 -20.54 41.36 -15.25
CA ARG A 104 -20.36 42.51 -16.14
C ARG A 104 -19.74 42.02 -17.45
N GLU A 105 -20.33 42.39 -18.58
CA GLU A 105 -19.63 42.25 -19.86
C GLU A 105 -18.51 43.30 -19.92
N ARG A 106 -17.36 42.90 -20.47
CA ARG A 106 -16.16 43.74 -20.55
C ARG A 106 -15.99 44.29 -21.96
#